data_AF-A0AAD8CG28-F1
#
_entry.id   AF-A0AAD8CG28-F1
#
_cell.length_a   1.000
_cell.length_b   1.000
_cell.length_c   1.000
_cell.angle_alpha   90.00
_cell.angle_beta   90.00
_cell.angle_gamma   90.00
#
_symmetry.space_group_name_H-M   'P 1'
#
loop_
_entity.id
_entity.type
_entity.pdbx_description
1 polymer ?
#
loop_
_entity_poly.entity_id
_entity_poly.type
_entity_poly.pdbx_seq_one_letter_code
_entity_poly.pdbx_strand_id
1 'polypeptide(L)'
;MVEAKMGACWSITKDQFENLEKHTQWGIEVVEKYNKFVKERSEIEISYAKQIRNLSKKYQPKKNSEDEYKYTSCRAFLTTLNEMNDYAGQHEVIAENLSLQIISELSRYTQELKQGANR
;
A
#
# COMPACT_ATOMS: atom_id res chain seq x y z
N MET A 1 -22.98 -16.13 -21.53
CA MET A 1 -22.86 -14.67 -21.31
C MET A 1 -23.79 -14.32 -20.17
N VAL A 2 -23.24 -13.93 -19.02
CA VAL A 2 -24.04 -13.48 -17.88
C VAL A 2 -24.28 -12.00 -18.09
N GLU A 3 -25.48 -11.61 -18.49
CA GLU A 3 -25.90 -10.22 -18.48
C GLU A 3 -25.90 -9.75 -17.02
N ALA A 4 -24.96 -8.86 -16.69
CA ALA A 4 -25.02 -8.09 -15.48
C ALA A 4 -26.30 -7.24 -15.58
N LYS A 5 -27.34 -7.63 -14.84
CA LYS A 5 -28.55 -6.82 -14.67
C LYS A 5 -28.14 -5.52 -13.99
N MET A 6 -27.88 -4.50 -14.80
CA MET A 6 -27.85 -3.11 -14.36
C MET A 6 -29.18 -2.88 -13.62
N GLY A 7 -29.12 -2.52 -12.33
CA GLY A 7 -30.31 -2.40 -11.49
C GLY A 7 -31.37 -1.53 -12.15
N ALA A 8 -32.65 -1.81 -11.88
CA ALA A 8 -33.83 -1.24 -12.57
C ALA A 8 -33.88 0.31 -12.67
N CYS A 9 -33.06 1.01 -11.90
CA CYS A 9 -32.87 2.46 -11.93
C CYS A 9 -32.14 2.98 -13.19
N TRP A 10 -31.31 2.16 -13.83
CA TRP A 10 -30.47 2.58 -14.95
C TRP A 10 -31.18 2.64 -16.31
N SER A 11 -32.42 2.14 -16.42
CA SER A 11 -33.03 1.92 -17.74
C SER A 11 -34.55 2.13 -17.86
N ILE A 12 -35.31 2.28 -16.77
CA ILE A 12 -36.79 2.20 -16.84
C ILE A 12 -37.53 3.48 -16.40
N THR A 13 -36.96 4.31 -15.53
CA THR A 13 -37.63 5.53 -15.03
C THR A 13 -36.78 6.79 -15.29
N LYS A 14 -37.31 7.71 -16.11
CA LYS A 14 -36.62 8.94 -16.58
C LYS A 14 -36.35 9.99 -15.49
N ASP A 15 -36.73 9.75 -14.23
CA ASP A 15 -36.71 10.70 -13.11
C ASP A 15 -35.61 10.44 -12.06
N GLN A 16 -34.74 9.45 -12.28
CA GLN A 16 -33.74 9.03 -11.28
C GLN A 16 -32.37 9.73 -11.40
N PHE A 17 -32.25 10.76 -12.24
CA PHE A 17 -30.97 11.42 -12.49
C PHE A 17 -30.26 11.90 -11.22
N GLU A 18 -30.98 12.54 -10.30
CA GLU A 18 -30.39 13.02 -9.03
C GLU A 18 -29.91 11.86 -8.13
N ASN A 19 -30.65 10.75 -8.12
CA ASN A 19 -30.26 9.57 -7.35
C ASN A 19 -29.03 8.87 -7.96
N LEU A 20 -28.95 8.82 -9.29
CA LEU A 20 -27.80 8.28 -10.02
C LEU A 20 -26.55 9.16 -9.85
N GLU A 21 -26.71 10.48 -9.89
CA GLU A 21 -25.64 11.44 -9.63
C GLU A 21 -25.09 11.25 -8.21
N LYS A 22 -25.97 11.24 -7.19
CA LYS A 22 -25.57 11.00 -5.80
C LYS A 22 -24.88 9.65 -5.61
N HIS A 23 -25.39 8.58 -6.22
CA HIS A 23 -24.79 7.25 -6.14
C HIS A 23 -23.40 7.23 -6.79
N THR A 24 -23.24 7.88 -7.94
CA THR A 24 -21.95 7.99 -8.64
C THR A 24 -20.95 8.79 -7.83
N GLN A 25 -21.37 9.93 -7.27
CA GLN A 25 -20.54 10.76 -6.40
C GLN A 25 -20.11 10.01 -5.14
N TRP A 26 -21.02 9.29 -4.49
CA TRP A 26 -20.68 8.42 -3.36
C TRP A 26 -19.67 7.32 -3.74
N GLY A 27 -19.82 6.70 -4.91
CA GLY A 27 -18.85 5.74 -5.42
C GLY A 27 -17.46 6.35 -5.58
N ILE A 28 -17.35 7.57 -6.10
CA ILE A 28 -16.09 8.30 -6.21
C ILE A 28 -15.48 8.56 -4.82
N GLU A 29 -16.27 9.01 -3.85
CA GLU A 29 -15.82 9.24 -2.47
C GLU A 29 -15.28 7.97 -1.80
N VAL A 30 -15.91 6.81 -2.06
CA VAL A 30 -15.43 5.52 -1.56
C VAL A 30 -14.04 5.19 -2.13
N VAL A 31 -13.82 5.39 -3.43
CA VAL A 31 -12.52 5.15 -4.07
C VAL A 31 -11.46 6.11 -3.52
N GLU A 32 -11.80 7.39 -3.31
CA GLU A 32 -10.89 8.36 -2.71
C GLU A 32 -10.49 8.00 -1.28
N LYS A 33 -11.47 7.56 -0.48
CA LYS A 33 -11.23 7.07 0.88
C LYS A 33 -10.29 5.87 0.89
N TYR A 34 -10.49 4.93 -0.04
CA TYR A 34 -9.61 3.77 -0.19
C TYR A 34 -8.20 4.17 -0.61
N ASN A 35 -8.06 5.10 -1.56
CA ASN A 35 -6.75 5.61 -1.98
C ASN A 35 -5.99 6.25 -0.81
N LYS A 36 -6.67 7.07 0.01
CA LYS A 36 -6.11 7.64 1.24
C LYS A 36 -5.66 6.56 2.22
N PHE A 37 -6.47 5.54 2.43
CA PHE A 37 -6.11 4.41 3.30
C PHE A 37 -4.83 3.69 2.81
N VAL A 38 -4.73 3.41 1.50
CA VAL A 38 -3.54 2.75 0.95
C VAL A 38 -2.30 3.64 1.10
N LYS A 39 -2.45 4.96 0.96
CA LYS A 39 -1.38 5.93 1.20
C LYS A 39 -0.89 5.90 2.65
N GLU A 40 -1.78 5.99 3.62
CA GLU A 40 -1.43 5.89 5.04
C GLU A 40 -0.79 4.53 5.37
N ARG A 41 -1.30 3.44 4.78
CA ARG A 41 -0.67 2.12 4.90
C ARG A 41 0.77 2.11 4.36
N SER A 42 1.01 2.69 3.19
CA SER A 42 2.36 2.77 2.60
C SER A 42 3.32 3.53 3.51
N GLU A 43 2.88 4.65 4.10
CA GLU A 43 3.67 5.44 5.05
C GLU A 43 4.02 4.64 6.32
N ILE A 44 3.10 3.82 6.82
CA ILE A 44 3.35 2.89 7.94
C ILE A 44 4.43 1.87 7.57
N GLU A 45 4.34 1.23 6.39
CA GLU A 45 5.32 0.24 5.93
C GLU A 45 6.73 0.86 5.80
N ILE A 46 6.85 2.07 5.25
CA ILE A 46 8.12 2.82 5.15
C ILE A 46 8.70 3.08 6.55
N SER A 47 7.86 3.57 7.47
CA SER A 47 8.29 3.87 8.83
C SER A 47 8.74 2.61 9.57
N TYR A 48 8.01 1.51 9.42
CA TYR A 48 8.32 0.23 10.04
C TYR A 48 9.65 -0.33 9.52
N ALA A 49 9.84 -0.39 8.20
CA ALA A 49 11.09 -0.81 7.58
C ALA A 49 12.28 0.00 8.09
N LYS A 50 12.14 1.33 8.15
CA LYS A 50 13.18 2.24 8.66
C LYS A 50 13.53 1.94 10.12
N GLN A 51 12.54 1.70 10.97
CA GLN A 51 12.76 1.38 12.38
C GLN A 51 13.53 0.05 12.55
N ILE A 52 13.11 -1.01 11.85
CA ILE A 52 13.79 -2.32 11.89
C ILE A 52 15.22 -2.22 11.36
N ARG A 53 15.45 -1.51 10.24
CA ARG A 53 16.78 -1.33 9.69
C ARG A 53 17.70 -0.55 10.63
N ASN A 54 17.21 0.53 11.22
CA ASN A 54 17.99 1.33 12.17
C ASN A 54 18.35 0.52 13.41
N LEU A 55 17.42 -0.31 13.89
CA LEU A 55 17.68 -1.22 15.00
C LEU A 55 18.77 -2.23 14.64
N SER A 56 18.64 -2.95 13.51
CA SER A 56 19.67 -3.89 13.03
C SER A 56 21.05 -3.23 12.92
N LYS A 57 21.14 -2.07 12.25
CA LYS A 57 22.39 -1.31 12.11
C LYS A 57 22.98 -0.84 13.43
N LYS A 58 22.16 -0.50 14.43
CA LYS A 58 22.63 -0.05 15.75
C LYS A 58 23.39 -1.16 16.50
N TYR A 59 22.98 -2.41 16.31
CA TYR A 59 23.56 -3.57 16.99
C TYR A 59 24.56 -4.35 16.12
N GLN A 60 24.73 -3.98 14.85
CA GLN A 60 25.80 -4.51 14.00
C GLN A 60 27.18 -4.20 14.62
N PRO A 61 28.10 -5.17 14.69
CA PRO A 61 29.43 -4.94 15.22
C PRO A 61 30.22 -3.88 14.44
N LYS A 62 30.85 -2.96 15.17
CA LYS A 62 31.58 -1.82 14.58
C LYS A 62 32.98 -2.16 14.09
N LYS A 63 33.52 -3.32 14.51
CA LYS A 63 34.82 -3.82 14.07
C LYS A 63 34.66 -5.29 13.72
N ASN A 64 35.17 -5.69 12.56
CA ASN A 64 35.40 -7.11 12.25
C ASN A 64 36.56 -7.62 13.13
N SER A 65 36.36 -7.72 14.44
CA SER A 65 37.29 -8.48 15.26
C SER A 65 37.09 -9.95 14.92
N GLU A 66 38.15 -10.65 14.52
CA GLU A 66 38.07 -12.09 14.20
C GLU A 66 37.43 -12.90 15.35
N ASP A 67 37.57 -12.42 16.59
CA ASP A 67 36.99 -13.05 17.79
C ASP A 67 35.46 -13.03 17.82
N GLU A 68 34.79 -12.06 17.18
CA GLU A 68 33.33 -11.94 17.18
C GLU A 68 32.66 -12.96 16.24
N TYR A 69 33.42 -13.50 15.27
CA TYR A 69 32.97 -14.57 14.38
C TYR A 69 33.36 -15.96 14.88
N LYS A 70 34.12 -16.05 15.98
CA LYS A 70 34.66 -17.31 16.51
C LYS A 70 33.60 -18.16 17.22
N TYR A 71 32.67 -17.52 17.92
CA TYR A 71 31.62 -18.21 18.68
C TYR A 71 30.34 -18.37 17.87
N THR A 72 29.73 -19.55 17.94
CA THR A 72 28.47 -19.87 17.24
C THR A 72 27.31 -18.96 17.67
N SER A 73 27.27 -18.56 18.94
CA SER A 73 26.28 -17.61 19.46
C SER A 73 26.38 -16.23 18.81
N CYS A 74 27.59 -15.69 18.66
CA CYS A 74 27.82 -14.40 18.01
C CYS A 74 27.45 -14.47 16.52
N ARG A 75 27.83 -15.56 15.82
CA ARG A 75 27.42 -15.79 14.42
C ARG A 75 25.91 -15.91 14.26
N ALA A 76 25.22 -16.59 15.17
CA ALA A 76 23.76 -16.69 15.14
C ALA A 76 23.11 -15.32 15.30
N PHE A 77 23.58 -14.50 16.24
CA PHE A 77 23.09 -13.14 16.43
C PHE A 77 23.30 -12.26 15.19
N LEU A 78 24.49 -12.32 14.57
CA LEU A 78 24.77 -11.62 13.32
C LEU A 78 23.84 -12.04 12.19
N THR A 79 23.54 -13.34 12.09
CA THR A 79 22.60 -13.88 11.12
C THR A 79 21.21 -13.29 11.35
N THR A 80 20.73 -13.24 12.59
CA THR A 80 19.46 -12.60 12.94
C THR A 80 19.45 -11.10 12.59
N LEU A 81 20.53 -10.37 12.83
CA LEU A 81 20.61 -8.94 12.44
C LEU A 81 20.52 -8.76 10.92
N ASN A 82 21.15 -9.64 10.14
CA ASN A 82 21.09 -9.62 8.69
C ASN A 82 19.68 -9.96 8.19
N GLU A 83 19.05 -11.01 8.72
CA GLU A 83 17.67 -11.37 8.41
C GLU A 83 16.70 -10.22 8.74
N MET A 84 16.90 -9.49 9.86
CA MET A 84 16.11 -8.30 10.16
C MET A 84 16.30 -7.19 9.14
N ASN A 85 17.51 -7.00 8.60
CA ASN A 85 17.75 -6.01 7.56
C ASN A 85 17.10 -6.41 6.23
N ASP A 86 17.11 -7.70 5.89
CA ASP A 86 16.43 -8.23 4.71
C ASP A 86 14.91 -8.11 4.86
N TYR A 87 14.38 -8.41 6.05
CA TYR A 87 12.97 -8.23 6.40
C TYR A 87 12.53 -6.77 6.25
N ALA A 88 13.35 -5.80 6.71
CA ALA A 88 13.09 -4.39 6.45
C ALA A 88 13.04 -4.07 4.94
N GLY A 89 13.92 -4.66 4.13
CA GLY A 89 13.89 -4.53 2.68
C GLY A 89 12.58 -5.04 2.05
N GLN A 90 12.04 -6.15 2.54
CA GLN A 90 10.75 -6.67 2.07
C GLN A 90 9.60 -5.68 2.34
N HIS A 91 9.59 -5.06 3.52
CA HIS A 91 8.60 -4.02 3.84
C HIS A 91 8.72 -2.78 2.93
N GLU A 92 9.93 -2.40 2.50
CA GLU A 92 10.11 -1.34 1.52
C GLU A 92 9.56 -1.70 0.16
N VAL A 93 9.78 -2.93 -0.31
CA VAL A 93 9.20 -3.43 -1.56
C VAL A 93 7.67 -3.42 -1.50
N ILE A 94 7.08 -3.77 -0.35
CA ILE A 94 5.63 -3.66 -0.14
C ILE A 94 5.17 -2.21 -0.26
N ALA A 95 5.85 -1.26 0.41
CA ALA A 95 5.53 0.16 0.32
C ALA A 95 5.66 0.72 -1.09
N GLU A 96 6.70 0.33 -1.82
CA GLU A 96 6.93 0.70 -3.21
C GLU A 96 5.79 0.18 -4.10
N ASN A 97 5.40 -1.08 -3.96
CA ASN A 97 4.29 -1.66 -4.71
C ASN A 97 2.95 -0.97 -4.40
N LEU A 98 2.68 -0.66 -3.13
CA LEU A 98 1.49 0.12 -2.75
C LEU A 98 1.48 1.48 -3.46
N SER A 99 2.63 2.13 -3.54
CA SER A 99 2.76 3.46 -4.12
C SER A 99 2.68 3.46 -5.65
N LEU A 100 3.46 2.61 -6.31
CA LEU A 100 3.62 2.61 -7.76
C LEU A 100 2.48 1.88 -8.48
N GLN A 101 1.92 0.81 -7.91
CA GLN A 101 0.92 -0.01 -8.59
C GLN A 101 -0.50 0.27 -8.11
N ILE A 102 -0.71 0.57 -6.82
CA ILE A 102 -2.06 0.69 -6.27
C ILE A 102 -2.48 2.16 -6.21
N ILE A 103 -1.74 3.01 -5.49
CA ILE A 103 -2.08 4.43 -5.31
C ILE A 103 -2.09 5.16 -6.65
N SER A 104 -1.07 4.92 -7.50
CA SER A 104 -1.00 5.51 -8.85
C SER A 104 -2.24 5.18 -9.68
N GLU A 105 -2.61 3.89 -9.76
CA GLU A 105 -3.74 3.42 -10.57
C GLU A 105 -5.09 3.90 -10.01
N LEU A 106 -5.28 3.86 -8.68
CA LEU A 106 -6.47 4.40 -8.04
C LEU A 106 -6.62 5.91 -8.28
N SER A 107 -5.51 6.66 -8.25
CA SER A 107 -5.53 8.10 -8.48
C SER A 107 -5.91 8.41 -9.93
N ARG A 108 -5.33 7.68 -10.90
CA ARG A 108 -5.70 7.79 -12.31
C ARG A 108 -7.17 7.45 -12.54
N TYR A 109 -7.62 6.30 -12.03
CA TYR A 109 -9.01 5.85 -12.16
C TYR A 109 -10.01 6.85 -11.56
N THR A 110 -9.70 7.41 -10.38
CA THR A 110 -10.53 8.44 -9.74
C THR A 110 -10.64 9.68 -10.61
N GLN A 111 -9.55 10.12 -11.24
CA GLN A 111 -9.55 11.28 -12.13
C GLN A 111 -10.41 11.02 -13.38
N GLU A 112 -10.31 9.84 -13.97
CA GLU A 112 -11.14 9.43 -15.11
C GLU A 112 -12.63 9.38 -14.76
N LEU A 113 -12.99 8.81 -13.60
CA LEU A 113 -14.38 8.78 -13.12
C LEU A 113 -14.97 10.19 -12.95
N LYS A 114 -14.21 11.11 -12.35
CA LYS A 114 -14.65 12.51 -12.17
C LYS A 114 -14.82 13.22 -13.51
N GLN A 115 -13.94 12.97 -14.47
CA GLN A 115 -14.07 13.54 -15.81
C GLN A 115 -15.28 12.97 -16.58
N GLY A 116 -15.56 11.67 -16.42
CA GLY A 116 -16.72 11.02 -17.04
C GLY A 116 -18.05 11.42 -16.41
N ALA A 117 -18.09 11.62 -15.09
CA ALA A 117 -19.29 12.04 -14.36
C ALA A 117 -19.68 13.51 -14.60
N ASN A 118 -18.71 14.36 -14.98
CA ASN A 118 -18.94 15.77 -15.29
C ASN A 118 -19.28 16.04 -16.78
N ARG A 119 -19.49 15.00 -17.59
CA ARG A 119 -19.93 15.09 -18.98
C ARG A 119 -21.40 14.72 -19.10
#